data_AF-A0A1Z8Q3H3-F1
#
_entry.id   AF-A0A1Z8Q3H3-F1
#
_cell.length_a   1.000
_cell.length_b   1.000
_cell.length_c   1.000
_cell.angle_alpha   90.00
_cell.angle_beta   90.00
_cell.angle_gamma   90.00
#
_symmetry.space_group_name_H-M   'P 1'
#
loop_
_entity.id
_entity.type
_entity.pdbx_description
1 polymer ?
#
loop_
_entity_poly.entity_id
_entity_poly.type
_entity_poly.pdbx_seq_one_letter_code
_entity_poly.pdbx_strand_id
1 'polypeptide(L)'
;MKIRSYLISKAPSFAESEVAPIHLGDLNGRHYYAFAKGVKPVKGSKNVEDSELEDVIKSSLLIQQIKEEAARRILLLAPQWKQQNALIDIYLFGKLERLDEQQQARLQEAEALLQSIQDIRQRSDEIEASFLKGVAVEYLTDQAWESDHA
;
A
#
# COMPACT_ATOMS: atom_id res chain seq x y z
N MET A 1 7.15 -7.92 -12.73
CA MET A 1 5.69 -7.89 -12.47
C MET A 1 4.97 -8.44 -13.69
N LYS A 2 3.91 -9.26 -13.54
CA LYS A 2 3.16 -9.81 -14.68
C LYS A 2 1.68 -9.52 -14.49
N ILE A 3 1.27 -8.30 -14.82
CA ILE A 3 -0.14 -7.92 -14.82
C ILE A 3 -0.69 -8.13 -16.22
N ARG A 4 -1.90 -8.69 -16.31
CA ARG A 4 -2.60 -8.92 -17.58
C ARG A 4 -4.04 -8.49 -17.47
N SER A 5 -4.60 -8.05 -18.60
CA SER A 5 -6.02 -7.72 -18.69
C SER A 5 -6.76 -8.59 -19.69
N TYR A 6 -7.98 -8.98 -19.33
CA TYR A 6 -8.90 -9.75 -20.17
C TYR A 6 -10.16 -8.92 -20.39
N LEU A 7 -10.75 -8.99 -21.59
CA LEU A 7 -12.10 -8.47 -21.78
C LEU A 7 -13.05 -9.20 -20.85
N ILE A 8 -13.94 -8.48 -20.15
CA ILE A 8 -14.88 -9.07 -19.18
C ILE A 8 -15.66 -10.23 -19.81
N SER A 9 -16.14 -10.05 -21.04
CA SER A 9 -16.90 -11.07 -21.78
C SER A 9 -16.11 -12.31 -22.21
N LYS A 10 -14.78 -12.30 -22.09
CA LYS A 10 -13.88 -13.37 -22.52
C LYS A 10 -12.91 -13.80 -21.42
N ALA A 11 -13.11 -13.33 -20.20
CA ALA A 11 -12.20 -13.64 -19.11
C ALA A 11 -12.35 -15.11 -18.72
N PRO A 12 -11.24 -15.82 -18.51
CA PRO A 12 -11.28 -17.19 -18.03
C PRO A 12 -11.81 -17.24 -16.60
N SER A 13 -12.53 -18.30 -16.26
CA SER A 13 -12.81 -18.63 -14.86
C SER A 13 -11.56 -19.18 -14.20
N PHE A 14 -11.10 -18.55 -13.13
CA PHE A 14 -9.96 -19.02 -12.33
C PHE A 14 -10.36 -19.89 -11.14
N ALA A 15 -11.67 -20.07 -10.87
CA ALA A 15 -12.18 -20.79 -9.70
C ALA A 15 -11.71 -22.25 -9.62
N GLU A 16 -11.48 -22.88 -10.79
CA GLU A 16 -11.03 -24.29 -10.91
C GLU A 16 -9.68 -24.39 -11.64
N SER A 17 -8.97 -23.27 -11.78
CA SER A 17 -7.71 -23.23 -12.52
C SER A 17 -6.52 -23.62 -11.62
N GLU A 18 -5.53 -24.30 -12.19
CA GLU A 18 -4.20 -24.45 -11.57
C GLU A 18 -3.49 -23.09 -11.35
N VAL A 19 -4.03 -22.01 -11.94
CA VAL A 19 -3.53 -20.65 -11.82
C VAL A 19 -4.53 -19.80 -11.04
N ALA A 20 -4.13 -19.29 -9.88
CA ALA A 20 -4.91 -18.36 -9.06
C ALA A 20 -4.25 -16.96 -9.07
N PRO A 21 -4.56 -16.09 -10.05
CA PRO A 21 -4.05 -14.73 -10.04
C PRO A 21 -4.87 -13.84 -9.10
N ILE A 22 -4.29 -12.71 -8.72
CA ILE A 22 -4.97 -11.71 -7.89
C ILE A 22 -5.75 -10.78 -8.81
N HIS A 23 -7.05 -10.67 -8.59
CA HIS A 23 -7.87 -9.67 -9.27
C HIS A 23 -7.57 -8.28 -8.69
N LEU A 24 -7.13 -7.36 -9.55
CA LEU A 24 -6.80 -6.01 -9.16
C LEU A 24 -8.00 -5.07 -9.32
N GLY A 25 -8.89 -5.33 -10.26
CA GLY A 25 -10.07 -4.49 -10.50
C GLY A 25 -10.53 -4.51 -11.94
N ASP A 26 -11.54 -3.68 -12.20
CA ASP A 26 -12.26 -3.61 -13.46
C ASP A 26 -12.21 -2.20 -14.03
N LEU A 27 -11.72 -2.05 -15.25
CA LEU A 27 -11.61 -0.75 -15.91
C LEU A 27 -11.76 -0.90 -17.42
N ASN A 28 -12.52 0.00 -18.05
CA ASN A 28 -12.72 0.04 -19.51
C ASN A 28 -13.18 -1.31 -20.11
N GLY A 29 -14.08 -2.01 -19.43
CA GLY A 29 -14.63 -3.29 -19.88
C GLY A 29 -13.64 -4.46 -19.79
N ARG A 30 -12.61 -4.36 -18.96
CA ARG A 30 -11.58 -5.39 -18.75
C ARG A 30 -11.40 -5.72 -17.28
N HIS A 31 -11.14 -6.99 -16.99
CA HIS A 31 -10.65 -7.45 -15.70
C HIS A 31 -9.11 -7.44 -15.71
N TYR A 32 -8.50 -6.93 -14.64
CA TYR A 32 -7.06 -6.86 -14.46
C TYR A 32 -6.59 -7.83 -13.40
N TYR A 33 -5.53 -8.57 -13.70
CA TYR A 33 -5.03 -9.62 -12.84
C TYR A 33 -3.50 -9.57 -12.71
N ALA A 34 -3.00 -9.72 -11.48
CA ALA A 34 -1.60 -9.91 -11.19
C ALA A 34 -1.25 -11.39 -11.05
N PHE A 35 -0.22 -11.83 -11.77
CA PHE A 35 0.27 -13.21 -11.76
C PHE A 35 1.59 -13.32 -11.01
N ALA A 36 1.68 -14.30 -10.11
CA ALA A 36 2.91 -14.65 -9.41
C ALA A 36 4.07 -14.98 -10.37
N LYS A 37 5.30 -14.82 -9.88
CA LYS A 37 6.51 -15.16 -10.67
C LYS A 37 6.46 -16.66 -11.06
N GLY A 38 6.86 -16.97 -12.29
CA GLY A 38 6.83 -18.34 -12.82
C GLY A 38 5.47 -18.78 -13.37
N VAL A 39 4.37 -18.17 -12.92
CA VAL A 39 3.04 -18.46 -13.45
C VAL A 39 2.90 -17.91 -14.88
N LYS A 40 2.32 -18.73 -15.76
CA LYS A 40 2.01 -18.36 -17.15
C LYS A 40 0.55 -17.92 -17.23
N PRO A 41 0.26 -16.69 -17.71
CA PRO A 41 -1.11 -16.26 -17.94
C PRO A 41 -1.83 -17.12 -18.98
N VAL A 42 -3.14 -17.27 -18.81
CA VAL A 42 -4.01 -17.94 -19.78
C VAL A 42 -4.04 -17.15 -21.09
N LYS A 43 -4.28 -17.84 -22.21
CA LYS A 43 -4.38 -17.21 -23.54
C LYS A 43 -5.50 -16.16 -23.60
N GLY A 44 -5.39 -15.21 -24.52
CA GLY A 44 -6.38 -14.13 -24.71
C GLY A 44 -6.15 -12.91 -23.84
N SER A 45 -5.10 -12.92 -23.01
CA SER A 45 -4.70 -11.79 -22.18
C SER A 45 -3.94 -10.71 -22.96
N LYS A 46 -4.08 -9.44 -22.55
CA LYS A 46 -3.28 -8.30 -23.03
C LYS A 46 -2.25 -7.91 -21.95
N ASN A 47 -1.07 -7.45 -22.37
CA ASN A 47 -0.17 -6.72 -21.46
C ASN A 47 -0.85 -5.42 -21.01
N VAL A 48 -0.54 -5.02 -19.78
CA VAL A 48 -0.98 -3.73 -19.23
C VAL A 48 0.20 -2.79 -19.31
N GLU A 49 -0.01 -1.63 -19.92
CA GLU A 49 0.97 -0.55 -20.01
C GLU A 49 0.98 0.25 -18.70
N ASP A 50 2.06 0.98 -18.41
CA ASP A 50 2.22 1.68 -17.12
C ASP A 50 1.13 2.74 -16.88
N SER A 51 0.71 3.47 -17.91
CA SER A 51 -0.38 4.46 -17.78
C SER A 51 -1.74 3.81 -17.48
N GLU A 52 -2.03 2.67 -18.12
CA GLU A 52 -3.24 1.87 -17.87
C GLU A 52 -3.21 1.29 -16.45
N LEU A 53 -2.03 0.90 -15.97
CA LEU A 53 -1.83 0.38 -14.63
C LEU A 53 -2.11 1.42 -13.54
N GLU A 54 -1.66 2.66 -13.71
CA GLU A 54 -1.94 3.73 -12.73
C GLU A 54 -3.45 3.93 -12.52
N ASP A 55 -4.23 3.93 -13.60
CA ASP A 55 -5.69 4.08 -13.52
C ASP A 55 -6.36 2.87 -12.87
N VAL A 56 -5.83 1.67 -13.11
CA VAL A 56 -6.30 0.43 -12.45
C VAL A 56 -5.99 0.47 -10.95
N ILE A 57 -4.80 0.89 -10.55
CA ILE A 57 -4.42 1.02 -9.13
C ILE A 57 -5.36 2.00 -8.43
N LYS A 58 -5.62 3.17 -9.03
CA LYS A 58 -6.53 4.19 -8.47
C LYS A 58 -7.97 3.68 -8.32
N SER A 59 -8.43 2.84 -9.24
CA SER A 59 -9.79 2.27 -9.25
C SER A 59 -9.90 0.93 -8.50
N SER A 60 -8.79 0.37 -8.03
CA SER A 60 -8.75 -0.92 -7.35
C SER A 60 -9.32 -0.83 -5.95
N LEU A 61 -10.45 -1.52 -5.69
CA LEU A 61 -11.01 -1.65 -4.36
C LEU A 61 -10.03 -2.31 -3.38
N LEU A 62 -9.28 -3.31 -3.84
CA LEU A 62 -8.28 -4.01 -3.03
C LEU A 62 -7.18 -3.04 -2.55
N ILE A 63 -6.62 -2.24 -3.45
CA ILE A 63 -5.58 -1.27 -3.09
C ILE A 63 -6.17 -0.18 -2.19
N GLN A 64 -7.40 0.29 -2.46
CA GLN A 64 -8.09 1.23 -1.59
C GLN A 64 -8.22 0.70 -0.15
N GLN A 65 -8.65 -0.55 0.02
CA GLN A 65 -8.76 -1.18 1.33
C GLN A 65 -7.43 -1.26 2.08
N ILE A 66 -6.33 -1.54 1.37
CA ILE A 66 -4.97 -1.54 1.96
C ILE A 66 -4.58 -0.15 2.47
N LYS A 67 -4.91 0.92 1.71
CA LYS A 67 -4.65 2.30 2.12
C LYS A 67 -5.55 2.76 3.27
N GLU A 68 -6.80 2.33 3.29
CA GLU A 68 -7.74 2.60 4.38
C GLU A 68 -7.27 1.94 5.69
N GLU A 69 -6.79 0.69 5.62
CA GLU A 69 -6.25 -0.01 6.79
C GLU A 69 -4.96 0.64 7.31
N ALA A 70 -4.07 1.10 6.42
CA ALA A 70 -2.91 1.91 6.81
C ALA A 70 -3.34 3.20 7.54
N ALA A 71 -4.34 3.90 7.00
CA ALA A 71 -4.87 5.12 7.61
C ALA A 71 -5.50 4.83 8.98
N ARG A 72 -6.25 3.73 9.13
CA ARG A 72 -6.81 3.29 10.42
C ARG A 72 -5.70 3.06 11.46
N ARG A 73 -4.64 2.35 11.08
CA ARG A 73 -3.48 2.08 11.96
C ARG A 73 -2.75 3.35 12.36
N ILE A 74 -2.54 4.29 11.42
CA ILE A 74 -1.96 5.61 11.72
C ILE A 74 -2.82 6.38 12.73
N LEU A 75 -4.15 6.32 12.61
CA LEU A 75 -5.06 6.99 13.54
C LEU A 75 -5.06 6.35 14.94
N LEU A 76 -4.84 5.03 15.03
CA LEU A 76 -4.63 4.34 16.31
C LEU A 76 -3.33 4.77 17.01
N LEU A 77 -2.27 5.00 16.23
CA LEU A 77 -1.01 5.51 16.75
C LEU A 77 -1.16 6.95 17.26
N ALA A 78 -1.73 7.83 16.45
CA ALA A 78 -2.03 9.20 16.86
C ALA A 78 -3.20 9.80 16.07
N PRO A 79 -4.14 10.52 16.72
CA PRO A 79 -5.17 11.27 16.01
C PRO A 79 -4.55 12.42 15.19
N GLN A 80 -5.27 12.88 14.16
CA GLN A 80 -4.77 13.86 13.19
C GLN A 80 -4.16 15.13 13.82
N TRP A 81 -4.79 15.67 14.87
CA TRP A 81 -4.28 16.87 15.54
C TRP A 81 -2.91 16.65 16.19
N LYS A 82 -2.61 15.44 16.71
CA LYS A 82 -1.28 15.12 17.25
C LYS A 82 -0.24 15.01 16.13
N GLN A 83 -0.62 14.44 14.99
CA GLN A 83 0.26 14.36 13.82
C GLN A 83 0.61 15.76 13.29
N GLN A 84 -0.38 16.65 13.23
CA GLN A 84 -0.17 18.05 12.85
C GLN A 84 0.73 18.79 13.85
N ASN A 85 0.52 18.59 15.15
CA ASN A 85 1.37 19.18 16.18
C ASN A 85 2.81 18.69 16.07
N ALA A 86 3.04 17.39 15.80
CA ALA A 86 4.39 16.87 15.59
C ALA A 86 5.09 17.52 14.40
N LEU A 87 4.39 17.71 13.27
CA LEU A 87 4.92 18.44 12.12
C LEU A 87 5.25 19.90 12.45
N ILE A 88 4.39 20.57 13.23
CA ILE A 88 4.61 21.95 13.69
C ILE A 88 5.82 22.02 14.61
N ASP A 89 5.95 21.10 15.57
CA ASP A 89 7.07 21.05 16.51
C ASP A 89 8.40 20.89 15.76
N ILE A 90 8.47 19.97 14.78
CA ILE A 90 9.66 19.81 13.93
C ILE A 90 9.97 21.11 13.16
N TYR A 91 8.97 21.74 12.56
CA TYR A 91 9.17 22.97 11.80
C TYR A 91 9.59 24.16 12.65
N LEU A 92 9.03 24.31 13.85
CA LEU A 92 9.36 25.42 14.76
C LEU A 92 10.73 25.22 15.39
N PHE A 93 10.99 24.02 15.93
CA PHE A 93 12.24 23.73 16.62
C PHE A 93 13.43 23.59 15.66
N GLY A 94 13.20 23.09 14.43
CA GLY A 94 14.24 23.03 13.40
C GLY A 94 14.77 24.40 12.93
N LYS A 95 14.15 25.51 13.35
CA LYS A 95 14.60 26.88 13.07
C LYS A 95 15.41 27.51 14.20
N LEU A 96 15.48 26.86 15.35
CA LEU A 96 16.17 27.40 16.51
C LEU A 96 17.63 26.90 16.52
N GLU A 97 18.58 27.81 16.78
CA GLU A 97 20.00 27.45 16.87
C GLU A 97 20.32 26.64 18.15
N ARG A 98 19.50 26.79 19.19
CA ARG A 98 19.60 26.06 20.46
C ARG A 98 18.21 25.74 20.96
N LEU A 99 18.02 24.49 21.38
CA LEU A 99 16.80 24.01 22.02
C LEU A 99 17.07 23.82 23.51
N ASP A 100 16.10 24.14 24.35
CA ASP A 100 16.12 23.71 25.74
C ASP A 100 15.75 22.21 25.86
N GLU A 101 15.92 21.65 27.06
CA GLU A 101 15.67 20.21 27.29
C GLU A 101 14.23 19.80 26.97
N GLN A 102 13.25 20.67 27.24
CA GLN A 102 11.84 20.37 27.00
C GLN A 102 11.51 20.41 25.50
N GLN A 103 12.06 21.37 24.77
CA GLN A 103 11.94 21.48 23.32
C GLN A 103 12.63 20.31 22.63
N GLN A 104 13.81 19.90 23.12
CA GLN A 104 14.52 18.75 22.60
C GLN A 104 13.72 17.45 22.80
N ALA A 105 13.14 17.24 23.97
CA ALA A 105 12.30 16.07 24.24
C ALA A 105 11.06 16.04 23.32
N ARG A 106 10.37 17.17 23.16
CA ARG A 106 9.22 17.28 22.25
C ARG A 106 9.59 17.05 20.79
N LEU A 107 10.75 17.54 20.36
CA LEU A 107 11.25 17.29 19.01
C LEU A 107 11.48 15.79 18.78
N GLN A 108 12.12 15.11 19.73
CA GLN A 108 12.36 13.66 19.65
C GLN A 108 11.05 12.86 19.61
N GLU A 109 10.07 13.22 20.43
CA GLU A 109 8.74 12.59 20.39
C GLU A 109 8.03 12.80 19.05
N ALA A 110 8.12 14.01 18.49
CA ALA A 110 7.54 14.34 17.19
C ALA A 110 8.20 13.55 16.06
N GLU A 111 9.53 13.48 16.04
CA GLU A 111 10.30 12.71 15.07
C GLU A 111 9.98 11.21 15.15
N ALA A 112 9.96 10.63 16.35
CA ALA A 112 9.63 9.23 16.55
C ALA A 112 8.19 8.90 16.10
N LEU A 113 7.24 9.79 16.38
CA LEU A 113 5.86 9.63 15.93
C LEU A 113 5.76 9.65 14.40
N LEU A 114 6.37 10.64 13.75
CA LEU A 114 6.31 10.75 12.28
C LEU A 114 7.07 9.62 11.59
N GLN A 115 8.17 9.14 12.17
CA GLN A 115 8.88 7.96 11.68
C GLN A 115 7.97 6.73 11.72
N SER A 116 7.30 6.48 12.85
CA SER A 116 6.36 5.36 12.98
C SER A 116 5.20 5.45 11.97
N ILE A 117 4.69 6.66 11.70
CA ILE A 117 3.67 6.89 10.65
C ILE A 117 4.24 6.59 9.26
N GLN A 118 5.48 7.00 8.99
CA GLN A 118 6.15 6.75 7.73
C GLN A 118 6.38 5.26 7.50
N ASP A 119 6.75 4.51 8.54
CA ASP A 119 6.94 3.05 8.48
C ASP A 119 5.64 2.35 8.10
N ILE A 120 4.49 2.76 8.67
CA ILE A 120 3.17 2.22 8.29
C ILE A 120 2.86 2.52 6.82
N ARG A 121 3.14 3.74 6.33
CA ARG A 121 2.91 4.11 4.92
C ARG A 121 3.78 3.28 3.99
N GLN A 122 5.07 3.16 4.29
CA GLN A 122 5.98 2.33 3.52
C GLN A 122 5.52 0.87 3.51
N ARG A 123 5.08 0.34 4.65
CA ARG A 123 4.56 -1.02 4.72
C ARG A 123 3.32 -1.21 3.87
N SER A 124 2.43 -0.21 3.83
CA SER A 124 1.28 -0.21 2.93
C SER A 124 1.68 -0.31 1.46
N ASP A 125 2.72 0.43 1.06
CA ASP A 125 3.26 0.39 -0.31
C ASP A 125 3.92 -0.95 -0.64
N GLU A 126 4.60 -1.58 0.33
CA GLU A 126 5.18 -2.92 0.19
C GLU A 126 4.12 -4.02 0.02
N ILE A 127 3.03 -3.94 0.79
CA ILE A 127 1.87 -4.84 0.68
C ILE A 127 1.26 -4.69 -0.72
N GLU A 128 0.95 -3.46 -1.15
CA GLU A 128 0.46 -3.18 -2.50
C GLU A 128 1.39 -3.78 -3.57
N ALA A 129 2.71 -3.53 -3.47
CA ALA A 129 3.68 -4.07 -4.42
C ALA A 129 3.70 -5.61 -4.45
N SER A 130 3.39 -6.27 -3.33
CA SER A 130 3.26 -7.73 -3.26
C SER A 130 2.03 -8.21 -4.04
N PHE A 131 0.89 -7.56 -3.86
CA PHE A 131 -0.33 -7.85 -4.62
C PHE A 131 -0.14 -7.63 -6.13
N LEU A 132 0.54 -6.55 -6.53
CA LEU A 132 0.87 -6.29 -7.94
C LEU A 132 1.80 -7.36 -8.53
N LYS A 133 2.62 -8.02 -7.71
CA LYS A 133 3.44 -9.18 -8.09
C LYS A 133 2.67 -10.51 -8.05
N GLY A 134 1.37 -10.49 -7.73
CA GLY A 134 0.53 -11.68 -7.62
C GLY A 134 0.78 -12.50 -6.36
N VAL A 135 1.32 -11.87 -5.29
CA VAL A 135 1.55 -12.49 -3.99
C VAL A 135 0.56 -11.89 -3.00
N ALA A 136 -0.33 -12.71 -2.46
CA ALA A 136 -1.30 -12.28 -1.48
C ALA A 136 -0.64 -12.08 -0.11
N VAL A 137 -1.02 -11.01 0.57
CA VAL A 137 -0.60 -10.72 1.95
C VAL A 137 -1.86 -10.51 2.78
N GLU A 138 -1.93 -11.12 3.96
CA GLU A 138 -3.07 -10.99 4.89
C GLU A 138 -3.05 -9.65 5.63
N TYR A 139 -3.24 -8.55 4.89
CA TYR A 139 -3.10 -7.17 5.36
C TYR A 139 -4.08 -6.74 6.46
N LEU A 140 -5.06 -7.57 6.83
CA LEU A 140 -5.95 -7.28 7.96
C LEU A 140 -5.39 -7.75 9.31
N THR A 141 -4.34 -8.58 9.30
CA THR A 141 -3.70 -9.09 10.51
C THR A 141 -2.57 -8.17 10.97
N ASP A 142 -2.30 -8.12 12.28
CA ASP A 142 -1.19 -7.31 12.80
C ASP A 142 0.18 -7.77 12.30
N GLN A 143 0.36 -9.08 12.11
CA GLN A 143 1.58 -9.66 11.58
C GLN A 143 1.97 -9.09 10.21
N ALA A 144 0.99 -8.73 9.36
CA ALA A 144 1.29 -8.14 8.07
C ALA A 144 1.91 -6.73 8.18
N TRP A 145 1.80 -6.05 9.32
CA TRP A 145 2.27 -4.68 9.55
C TRP A 145 3.45 -4.59 10.51
N GLU A 146 3.86 -5.71 11.09
CA GLU A 146 5.14 -5.80 11.79
C GLU A 146 6.25 -5.69 10.74
N SER A 147 7.16 -4.74 10.94
CA SER A 147 8.39 -4.68 10.17
C SER A 147 9.20 -5.94 10.49
N ASP A 148 9.60 -6.70 9.47
CA ASP A 148 10.60 -7.77 9.59
C ASP A 148 11.97 -7.13 9.94
N HIS A 149 12.09 -6.63 11.16
CA HIS A 149 13.33 -6.17 11.77
C HIS A 149 13.51 -6.95 13.07
N ALA A 150 13.91 -8.20 12.91
CA ALA A 150 14.74 -8.93 13.86
C ALA A 150 16.18 -8.95 13.35
#